data_AF-A0A1P8AW89-F1
#
_entry.id   AF-A0A1P8AW89-F1
#
_cell.length_a   1.000
_cell.length_b   1.000
_cell.length_c   1.000
_cell.angle_alpha   90.00
_cell.angle_beta   90.00
_cell.angle_gamma   90.00
#
_symmetry.space_group_name_H-M   'P 1'
#
loop_
_entity.id
_entity.type
_entity.pdbx_description
1 polymer ?
#
loop_
_entity_poly.entity_id
_entity_poly.type
_entity_poly.pdbx_seq_one_letter_code
_entity_poly.pdbx_strand_id
1 'polypeptide(L)'
;MQQEGLDVQNNRNADHYGALIHHLALIRNKRCLMAYVYNRAEIVRDLAWRVGLELLDLPSEIQEKLTTLEKEYFKNHSVALKSYMGKVGIELNVDMVPPKDPYIKVRILDDIDEGIVLSDKTTNFARHSMHFLKRTDAEPYIARGQMEELTG
;
A
#
# COMPACT_ATOMS: atom_id res chain seq x y z
N MET A 1 -32.64 -48.94 38.74
CA MET A 1 -33.21 -48.50 37.45
C MET A 1 -34.44 -47.66 37.73
N GLN A 2 -34.31 -46.34 37.70
CA GLN A 2 -35.45 -45.44 37.61
C GLN A 2 -34.99 -44.24 36.78
N GLN A 3 -35.75 -44.00 35.71
CA GLN A 3 -35.34 -43.28 34.51
C GLN A 3 -34.94 -41.83 34.80
N GLU A 4 -33.73 -41.45 34.37
CA GLU A 4 -33.43 -40.06 34.01
C GLU A 4 -34.39 -39.67 32.89
N GLY A 5 -35.49 -39.02 33.25
CA GLY A 5 -36.35 -38.35 32.28
C GLY A 5 -35.51 -37.26 31.63
N LEU A 6 -34.99 -37.55 30.43
CA LEU A 6 -34.31 -36.56 29.59
C LEU A 6 -35.20 -35.34 29.48
N ASP A 7 -34.70 -34.22 29.97
CA ASP A 7 -35.37 -32.93 29.98
C ASP A 7 -35.34 -32.35 28.55
N VAL A 8 -36.12 -32.94 27.63
CA VAL A 8 -36.06 -32.71 26.17
C VAL A 8 -36.26 -31.22 25.81
N GLN A 9 -37.05 -30.50 26.61
CA GLN A 9 -37.26 -29.06 26.45
C GLN A 9 -36.02 -28.26 26.85
N ASN A 10 -35.36 -28.64 27.95
CA ASN A 10 -34.14 -28.00 28.41
C ASN A 10 -32.97 -28.27 27.45
N ASN A 11 -32.90 -29.48 26.88
CA ASN A 11 -31.90 -29.85 25.88
C ASN A 11 -32.12 -29.11 24.55
N ARG A 12 -33.36 -28.98 24.07
CA ARG A 12 -33.70 -28.13 22.91
C ARG A 12 -33.32 -26.67 23.11
N ASN A 13 -33.51 -26.16 24.32
CA ASN A 13 -33.11 -24.80 24.66
C ASN A 13 -31.58 -24.66 24.67
N ALA A 14 -30.86 -25.61 25.28
CA ALA A 14 -29.40 -25.63 25.30
C ALA A 14 -28.80 -25.72 23.87
N ASP A 15 -29.34 -26.58 23.02
CA ASP A 15 -28.93 -26.71 21.62
C ASP A 15 -29.19 -25.41 20.84
N HIS A 16 -30.32 -24.75 21.08
CA HIS A 16 -30.65 -23.47 20.46
C HIS A 16 -29.69 -22.35 20.89
N TYR A 17 -29.39 -22.25 22.19
CA TYR A 17 -28.42 -21.28 22.69
C TYR A 17 -26.99 -21.60 22.21
N GLY A 18 -26.62 -22.88 22.13
CA GLY A 18 -25.36 -23.32 21.54
C GLY A 18 -25.22 -22.87 20.09
N ALA A 19 -26.23 -23.14 19.26
CA ALA A 19 -26.26 -22.71 17.86
C ALA A 19 -26.20 -21.18 17.72
N LEU A 20 -26.92 -20.44 18.57
CA LEU A 20 -26.89 -18.98 18.58
C LEU A 20 -25.49 -18.46 18.92
N ILE A 21 -24.84 -19.00 19.95
CA ILE A 21 -23.49 -18.60 20.36
C ILE A 21 -22.48 -18.89 19.25
N HIS A 22 -22.55 -20.08 18.63
CA HIS A 22 -21.71 -20.42 17.48
C HIS A 22 -21.92 -19.45 16.30
N HIS A 23 -23.17 -19.15 15.97
CA HIS A 23 -23.52 -18.21 14.91
C HIS A 23 -22.98 -16.81 15.19
N LEU A 24 -23.15 -16.29 16.41
CA LEU A 24 -22.64 -14.99 16.82
C LEU A 24 -21.10 -14.96 16.82
N ALA A 25 -20.45 -16.03 17.26
CA ALA A 25 -19.00 -16.16 17.22
C ALA A 25 -18.47 -16.14 15.78
N LEU A 26 -19.12 -16.84 14.85
CA LEU A 26 -18.77 -16.81 13.43
C LEU A 26 -18.94 -15.41 12.83
N ILE A 27 -20.03 -14.70 13.15
CA ILE A 27 -20.24 -13.32 12.70
C ILE A 27 -19.14 -12.39 13.25
N ARG A 28 -18.78 -12.55 14.52
CA ARG A 28 -17.70 -11.76 15.15
C ARG A 28 -16.37 -12.00 14.43
N ASN A 29 -16.00 -13.27 14.22
CA ASN A 29 -14.77 -13.63 13.53
C ASN A 29 -14.76 -13.10 12.09
N LYS A 30 -15.87 -13.25 11.35
CA LYS A 30 -16.01 -12.68 10.00
C LYS A 30 -15.80 -11.17 10.00
N ARG A 31 -16.40 -10.43 10.94
CA ARG A 31 -16.24 -8.97 11.03
C ARG A 31 -14.80 -8.57 11.34
N CYS A 32 -14.15 -9.24 12.29
CA CYS A 32 -12.75 -8.98 12.64
C CYS A 32 -11.81 -9.24 11.44
N LEU A 33 -12.00 -10.36 10.74
CA LEU A 33 -11.20 -10.69 9.55
C LEU A 33 -11.43 -9.70 8.41
N MET A 34 -12.69 -9.33 8.13
CA MET A 34 -13.00 -8.32 7.11
C MET A 34 -12.37 -6.96 7.46
N ALA A 35 -12.44 -6.54 8.74
CA ALA A 35 -11.83 -5.28 9.17
C ALA A 35 -10.30 -5.29 8.98
N TYR A 36 -9.64 -6.40 9.32
CA TYR A 36 -8.20 -6.56 9.11
C TYR A 36 -7.83 -6.50 7.62
N VAL A 37 -8.50 -7.30 6.78
CA VAL A 37 -8.24 -7.34 5.33
C VAL A 37 -8.52 -5.98 4.69
N TYR A 38 -9.62 -5.32 5.09
CA TYR A 38 -9.95 -3.98 4.60
C TYR A 38 -8.86 -2.96 4.97
N ASN A 39 -8.44 -2.94 6.23
CA ASN A 39 -7.37 -2.05 6.68
C ASN A 39 -6.06 -2.30 5.93
N ARG A 40 -5.71 -3.57 5.69
CA ARG A 40 -4.54 -3.90 4.86
C ARG A 40 -4.71 -3.41 3.42
N ALA A 41 -5.88 -3.58 2.82
CA ALA A 41 -6.15 -3.08 1.47
C ALA A 41 -6.11 -1.54 1.37
N GLU A 42 -6.50 -0.80 2.41
CA GLU A 42 -6.32 0.66 2.49
C GLU A 42 -4.83 1.02 2.50
N ILE A 43 -4.01 0.36 3.32
CA ILE A 43 -2.56 0.59 3.37
C ILE A 43 -1.92 0.30 2.00
N VAL A 44 -2.28 -0.82 1.36
CA VAL A 44 -1.75 -1.19 0.04
C VAL A 44 -2.13 -0.17 -1.03
N ARG A 45 -3.34 0.42 -0.96
CA ARG A 45 -3.74 1.50 -1.86
C ARG A 45 -2.99 2.79 -1.60
N ASP A 46 -2.79 3.16 -0.33
CA ASP A 46 -2.03 4.34 0.06
C ASP A 46 -0.57 4.25 -0.40
N LEU A 47 0.04 3.06 -0.33
CA LEU A 47 1.38 2.81 -0.89
C LEU A 47 1.45 3.13 -2.38
N ALA A 48 0.41 2.79 -3.16
CA ALA A 48 0.37 3.09 -4.60
C ALA A 48 0.41 4.60 -4.87
N TRP A 49 -0.23 5.39 -4.01
CA TRP A 49 -0.29 6.85 -4.13
C TRP A 49 0.97 7.56 -3.64
N ARG A 50 1.67 6.98 -2.66
CA ARG A 50 2.87 7.59 -2.08
C ARG A 50 4.15 7.26 -2.83
N VAL A 51 4.36 6.00 -3.20
CA VAL A 51 5.66 5.52 -3.71
C VAL A 51 5.64 5.38 -5.23
N GLY A 52 4.53 4.90 -5.78
CA GLY A 52 4.38 4.66 -7.20
C GLY A 52 3.39 3.54 -7.50
N LEU A 53 3.01 3.44 -8.78
CA LEU A 53 2.02 2.46 -9.24
C LEU A 53 2.63 1.11 -9.60
N GLU A 54 3.96 0.99 -9.57
CA GLU A 54 4.65 -0.24 -9.93
C GLU A 54 5.23 -0.94 -8.71
N LEU A 55 5.12 -2.26 -8.68
CA LEU A 55 5.58 -3.04 -7.53
C LEU A 55 7.09 -2.91 -7.32
N LEU A 56 7.85 -2.75 -8.40
CA LEU A 56 9.31 -2.59 -8.37
C LEU A 56 9.75 -1.28 -7.70
N ASP A 57 8.89 -0.26 -7.71
CA ASP A 57 9.18 1.03 -7.07
C ASP A 57 9.12 0.94 -5.53
N LEU A 58 8.49 -0.11 -4.98
CA LEU A 58 8.45 -0.30 -3.53
C LEU A 58 9.78 -0.84 -2.99
N PRO A 59 10.23 -0.37 -1.82
CA PRO A 59 11.35 -0.97 -1.09
C PRO A 59 11.17 -2.49 -0.89
N SER A 60 12.27 -3.24 -0.98
CA SER A 60 12.26 -4.71 -0.87
C SER A 60 11.66 -5.18 0.46
N GLU A 61 11.89 -4.44 1.55
CA GLU A 61 11.38 -4.74 2.89
C GLU A 61 9.85 -4.69 2.96
N ILE A 62 9.22 -3.88 2.12
CA ILE A 62 7.76 -3.80 2.01
C ILE A 62 7.25 -4.92 1.09
N GLN A 63 7.95 -5.17 -0.02
CA GLN A 63 7.58 -6.22 -0.95
C GLN A 63 7.59 -7.62 -0.30
N GLU A 64 8.50 -7.87 0.64
CA GLU A 64 8.55 -9.13 1.40
C GLU A 64 7.37 -9.30 2.37
N LYS A 65 6.81 -8.20 2.89
CA LYS A 65 5.67 -8.22 3.83
C LYS A 65 4.31 -8.39 3.14
N LEU A 66 4.28 -8.27 1.81
CA LEU A 66 3.08 -8.43 1.00
C LEU A 66 2.85 -9.90 0.63
N THR A 67 1.63 -10.36 0.84
CA THR A 67 1.20 -11.69 0.40
C THR A 67 1.06 -11.71 -1.13
N THR A 68 1.17 -12.88 -1.77
CA THR A 68 0.97 -13.05 -3.21
C THR A 68 -0.35 -12.45 -3.71
N LEU A 69 -1.45 -12.68 -2.98
CA LEU A 69 -2.77 -12.11 -3.28
C LEU A 69 -2.79 -10.58 -3.20
N GLU A 70 -2.03 -9.99 -2.28
CA GLU A 70 -1.96 -8.53 -2.14
C GLU A 70 -1.14 -7.91 -3.25
N LYS A 71 -0.07 -8.60 -3.71
CA LYS A 71 0.71 -8.19 -4.88
C LYS A 71 -0.15 -8.20 -6.15
N GLU A 72 -0.99 -9.22 -6.31
CA GLU A 72 -1.95 -9.30 -7.42
C GLU A 72 -3.01 -8.19 -7.31
N TYR A 73 -3.57 -7.96 -6.12
CA TYR A 73 -4.50 -6.86 -5.87
C TYR A 73 -3.88 -5.51 -6.21
N PHE A 74 -2.65 -5.26 -5.76
CA PHE A 74 -1.91 -4.03 -6.07
C PHE A 74 -1.75 -3.85 -7.58
N LYS A 75 -1.32 -4.89 -8.30
CA LYS A 75 -1.18 -4.86 -9.76
C LYS A 75 -2.51 -4.51 -10.45
N ASN A 76 -3.61 -5.15 -10.04
CA ASN A 76 -4.94 -4.91 -10.60
C ASN A 76 -5.42 -3.48 -10.31
N HIS A 77 -5.18 -2.98 -9.09
CA HIS A 77 -5.48 -1.61 -8.70
C HIS A 77 -4.68 -0.61 -9.56
N SER A 78 -3.38 -0.83 -9.75
CA SER A 78 -2.53 0.01 -10.59
C SER A 78 -2.99 0.04 -12.05
N VAL A 79 -3.41 -1.09 -12.61
CA VAL A 79 -3.98 -1.15 -13.98
C VAL A 79 -5.28 -0.35 -14.07
N ALA A 80 -6.18 -0.51 -13.10
CA ALA A 80 -7.43 0.24 -13.05
C ALA A 80 -7.18 1.74 -12.94
N LEU A 81 -6.21 2.15 -12.12
CA LEU A 81 -5.86 3.55 -11.95
C LEU A 81 -5.21 4.16 -13.20
N LYS A 82 -4.26 3.45 -13.83
CA LYS A 82 -3.66 3.86 -15.11
C LYS A 82 -4.74 4.01 -16.19
N SER A 83 -5.74 3.12 -16.23
CA SER A 83 -6.89 3.25 -17.14
C SER A 83 -7.72 4.51 -16.86
N TYR A 84 -7.93 4.86 -15.59
CA TYR A 84 -8.63 6.08 -15.21
C TYR A 84 -7.84 7.34 -15.57
N MET A 85 -6.54 7.38 -15.25
CA MET A 85 -5.62 8.46 -15.62
C MET A 85 -5.62 8.69 -17.14
N GLY A 86 -5.60 7.61 -17.94
CA GLY A 86 -5.69 7.70 -19.39
C GLY A 86 -7.01 8.31 -19.91
N LYS A 87 -8.12 8.15 -19.18
CA LYS A 87 -9.41 8.78 -19.53
C LYS A 87 -9.47 10.25 -19.13
N VAL A 88 -8.88 10.61 -18.00
CA VAL A 88 -8.84 11.98 -17.49
C VAL A 88 -7.79 12.81 -18.22
N GLY A 89 -6.74 12.18 -18.75
CA GLY A 89 -5.63 12.85 -19.44
C GLY A 89 -4.67 13.57 -18.49
N ILE A 90 -4.67 13.20 -17.21
CA ILE A 90 -3.84 13.81 -16.16
C ILE A 90 -3.24 12.69 -15.31
N GLU A 91 -1.97 12.84 -14.96
CA GLU A 91 -1.29 12.00 -13.97
C GLU A 91 -1.67 12.45 -12.56
N LEU A 92 -2.36 11.58 -11.81
CA LEU A 92 -2.90 11.92 -10.49
C LEU A 92 -1.94 11.57 -9.33
N ASN A 93 -0.86 10.86 -9.63
CA ASN A 93 0.12 10.34 -8.68
C ASN A 93 1.34 11.26 -8.50
N VAL A 94 1.30 12.46 -9.10
CA VAL A 94 2.37 13.46 -9.06
C VAL A 94 1.86 14.74 -8.41
N ASP A 95 2.77 15.64 -7.99
CA ASP A 95 2.46 17.00 -7.52
C ASP A 95 1.52 17.09 -6.29
N MET A 96 1.61 16.16 -5.34
CA MET A 96 0.79 16.17 -4.12
C MET A 96 1.06 17.37 -3.19
N VAL A 97 2.22 18.00 -3.32
CA VAL A 97 2.63 19.18 -2.54
C VAL A 97 2.85 20.34 -3.51
N PRO A 98 2.25 21.51 -3.27
CA PRO A 98 2.43 22.64 -4.17
C PRO A 98 3.92 23.01 -4.28
N PRO A 99 4.47 23.15 -5.51
CA PRO A 99 5.87 23.45 -5.71
C PRO A 99 6.18 24.87 -5.21
N LYS A 100 7.20 24.99 -4.35
CA LYS A 100 7.72 26.29 -3.90
C LYS A 100 8.68 26.87 -4.93
N ASP A 101 9.67 26.07 -5.31
CA ASP A 101 10.73 26.41 -6.25
C ASP A 101 10.84 25.37 -7.37
N PRO A 102 11.12 25.79 -8.62
CA PRO A 102 11.22 24.88 -9.76
C PRO A 102 12.45 23.96 -9.69
N TYR A 103 13.50 24.37 -8.99
CA TYR A 103 14.71 23.60 -8.79
C TYR A 103 14.96 23.38 -7.30
N ILE A 104 15.38 22.17 -6.96
CA ILE A 104 15.68 21.78 -5.59
C ILE A 104 17.08 21.17 -5.49
N LYS A 105 17.70 21.35 -4.32
CA LYS A 105 18.98 20.73 -4.00
C LYS A 105 18.72 19.41 -3.28
N VAL A 106 19.17 18.33 -3.88
CA VAL A 106 18.96 16.97 -3.37
C VAL A 106 20.27 16.29 -3.04
N ARG A 107 20.25 15.44 -2.02
CA ARG A 107 21.32 14.49 -1.67
C ARG A 107 20.85 13.08 -2.01
N ILE A 108 21.70 12.30 -2.66
CA ILE A 108 21.44 10.89 -2.93
C ILE A 108 21.82 10.04 -1.71
N LEU A 109 20.94 9.12 -1.32
CA LEU A 109 21.12 8.25 -0.15
C LEU A 109 21.69 6.88 -0.50
N ASP A 110 21.27 6.31 -1.63
CA ASP A 110 21.73 5.02 -2.15
C ASP A 110 22.38 5.17 -3.53
N ASP A 111 23.37 4.34 -3.86
CA ASP A 111 23.95 4.29 -5.21
C ASP A 111 22.85 3.84 -6.18
N ILE A 112 22.36 4.79 -6.98
CA ILE A 112 21.42 4.49 -8.05
C ILE A 112 22.25 4.18 -9.29
N ASP A 113 22.71 2.93 -9.35
CA ASP A 113 23.39 2.41 -10.52
C ASP A 113 22.37 2.24 -11.65
N GLU A 114 22.55 3.07 -12.68
CA GLU A 114 21.93 3.03 -14.00
C GLU A 114 20.44 3.47 -14.08
N GLY A 115 20.22 4.59 -14.77
CA GLY A 115 18.97 4.80 -15.50
C GLY A 115 17.95 5.76 -14.88
N ILE A 116 18.36 6.73 -14.04
CA ILE A 116 17.48 7.87 -13.78
C ILE A 116 17.31 8.63 -15.09
N VAL A 117 16.14 8.47 -15.70
CA VAL A 117 15.70 9.26 -16.84
C VAL A 117 15.26 10.61 -16.26
N LEU A 118 16.21 11.54 -16.11
CA LEU A 118 15.81 12.93 -16.07
C LEU A 118 15.31 13.33 -17.45
N SER A 119 14.47 14.37 -17.51
CA SER A 119 13.89 14.85 -18.77
C SER A 119 14.92 15.06 -19.89
N ASP A 120 16.18 15.35 -19.52
CA ASP A 120 17.20 15.81 -20.47
C ASP A 120 18.48 14.95 -20.52
N LYS A 121 18.79 14.12 -19.49
CA LYS A 121 20.05 13.33 -19.41
C LYS A 121 19.92 12.10 -18.50
N THR A 122 20.59 11.00 -18.88
CA THR A 122 20.91 9.90 -17.96
C THR A 122 22.22 10.22 -17.24
N THR A 123 22.17 10.39 -15.92
CA THR A 123 23.36 10.63 -15.09
C THR A 123 23.45 9.57 -14.01
N ASN A 124 24.64 9.01 -13.83
CA ASN A 124 24.93 8.13 -12.70
C ASN A 124 25.13 9.01 -11.45
N PHE A 125 24.42 8.69 -10.39
CA PHE A 125 24.47 9.40 -9.12
C PHE A 125 25.27 8.57 -8.13
N ALA A 126 26.40 9.13 -7.69
CA ALA A 126 27.18 8.51 -6.62
C ALA A 126 26.50 8.74 -5.26
N ARG A 127 26.62 7.77 -4.37
CA ARG A 127 26.11 7.87 -3.01
C ARG A 127 26.63 9.12 -2.30
N HIS A 128 25.73 9.82 -1.61
CA HIS A 128 25.99 11.07 -0.89
C HIS A 128 26.45 12.26 -1.75
N SER A 129 26.39 12.17 -3.09
CA SER A 129 26.58 13.34 -3.94
C SER A 129 25.40 14.31 -3.81
N MET A 130 25.66 15.59 -4.08
CA MET A 130 24.64 16.63 -4.04
C MET A 130 24.42 17.22 -5.43
N HIS A 131 23.16 17.28 -5.84
CA HIS A 131 22.78 17.74 -7.18
C HIS A 131 21.68 18.78 -7.10
N PHE A 132 21.58 19.59 -8.16
CA PHE A 132 20.55 20.59 -8.32
C PHE A 132 19.68 20.18 -9.50
N LEU A 133 18.47 19.70 -9.20
CA LEU A 133 17.58 19.05 -10.16
C LEU A 133 16.25 19.80 -10.24
N LYS A 134 15.54 19.63 -11.36
CA LYS A 134 14.14 20.06 -11.46
C LYS A 134 13.32 19.26 -10.45
N ARG A 135 12.36 19.92 -9.82
CA ARG A 135 11.49 19.28 -8.82
C ARG A 135 10.74 18.07 -9.38
N THR A 136 10.19 18.19 -10.59
CA THR A 136 9.46 17.13 -11.29
C THR A 136 10.28 15.85 -11.45
N ASP A 137 11.59 15.98 -11.76
CA ASP A 137 12.46 14.82 -11.93
C ASP A 137 12.86 14.19 -10.59
N ALA A 138 12.89 14.97 -9.51
CA ALA A 138 13.38 14.54 -8.20
C ALA A 138 12.27 13.99 -7.28
N GLU A 139 11.04 14.47 -7.40
CA GLU A 139 9.92 14.08 -6.52
C GLU A 139 9.67 12.56 -6.46
N PRO A 140 9.64 11.81 -7.58
CA PRO A 140 9.45 10.36 -7.52
C PRO A 140 10.53 9.64 -6.71
N TYR A 141 11.78 10.09 -6.81
CA TYR A 141 12.92 9.50 -6.11
C TYR A 141 12.96 9.88 -4.63
N ILE A 142 12.50 11.09 -4.29
CA ILE A 142 12.30 11.50 -2.90
C ILE A 142 11.20 10.65 -2.25
N ALA A 143 10.09 10.42 -2.96
CA ALA A 143 8.97 9.63 -2.45
C ALA A 143 9.34 8.14 -2.21
N ARG A 144 10.27 7.61 -2.99
CA ARG A 144 10.86 6.27 -2.81
C ARG A 144 11.91 6.21 -1.69
N GLY A 145 12.32 7.36 -1.14
CA GLY A 145 13.36 7.44 -0.11
C GLY A 145 14.80 7.32 -0.64
N GLN A 146 15.01 7.48 -1.95
CA GLN A 146 16.34 7.40 -2.57
C GLN A 146 17.08 8.75 -2.59
N MET A 147 16.32 9.85 -2.54
CA MET A 147 16.84 11.22 -2.47
C MET A 147 16.27 11.97 -1.26
N GLU A 148 17.08 12.86 -0.69
CA GLU A 148 16.69 13.75 0.40
C GLU A 148 16.77 15.21 -0.07
N GLU A 149 15.69 15.98 0.11
CA GLU A 149 15.69 17.42 -0.13
C GLU A 149 16.44 18.14 0.99
N LEU A 150 17.47 18.90 0.63
CA LEU A 150 18.20 19.74 1.58
C LEU A 150 17.55 21.12 1.63
N THR A 151 16.65 21.30 2.59
CA THR A 151 16.09 22.61 2.90
C THR A 151 17.09 23.41 3.72
N GLY A 152 17.56 24.54 3.17
CA GLY A 152 18.34 25.55 3.90
C GLY A 152 17.44 26.55 4.62
#